data_AF-A0A7C3FYT3-F1
#
_entry.id   AF-A0A7C3FYT3-F1
#
_cell.length_a   1.000
_cell.length_b   1.000
_cell.length_c   1.000
_cell.angle_alpha   90.00
_cell.angle_beta   90.00
_cell.angle_gamma   90.00
#
_symmetry.space_group_name_H-M   'P 1'
#
loop_
_entity.id
_entity.type
_entity.pdbx_description
1 polymer ?
#
loop_
_entity_poly.entity_id
_entity_poly.type
_entity_poly.pdbx_seq_one_letter_code
_entity_poly.pdbx_strand_id
1 'polypeptide(L)'
;MRIFWTLFLVFTFTLTQGAQADPANNYKKLEELIASDARPDAQKLRDVFRHPLQTLTFFDVKPDMTLVEIWPGGQGGWYRKILEPFIDADKGHYIPVRQKSAFPDRHPDIPYGDVDMVLVFRAHGFM
;
A
#
# COMPACT_ATOMS: atom_id res chain seq x y z
N MET A 1 64.30 -13.77 -18.59
CA MET A 1 63.63 -14.67 -17.62
C MET A 1 63.22 -13.86 -16.40
N ARG A 2 61.92 -13.54 -16.28
CA ARG A 2 61.15 -13.26 -15.04
C ARG A 2 59.83 -12.60 -15.42
N ILE A 3 58.81 -13.45 -15.46
CA ILE A 3 57.41 -13.15 -15.78
C ILE A 3 56.78 -12.59 -14.50
N PHE A 4 56.34 -11.34 -14.51
CA PHE A 4 55.48 -10.78 -13.46
C PHE A 4 54.02 -11.03 -13.84
N TRP A 5 53.38 -12.01 -13.19
CA TRP A 5 51.94 -12.17 -13.21
C TRP A 5 51.32 -11.11 -12.30
N THR A 6 50.77 -10.05 -12.89
CA THR A 6 49.94 -9.10 -12.16
C THR A 6 48.50 -9.59 -12.24
N LEU A 7 47.99 -10.16 -11.16
CA LEU A 7 46.59 -10.53 -10.98
C LEU A 7 45.73 -9.24 -11.06
N PHE A 8 44.95 -9.08 -12.13
CA PHE A 8 43.91 -8.06 -12.21
C PHE A 8 42.63 -8.65 -11.62
N LEU A 9 42.32 -8.28 -10.36
CA LEU A 9 41.09 -8.68 -9.70
C LEU A 9 39.98 -7.72 -10.16
N VAL A 10 39.27 -8.10 -11.22
CA VAL A 10 38.09 -7.36 -11.71
C VAL A 10 36.93 -7.69 -10.78
N PHE A 11 36.65 -6.79 -9.84
CA PHE A 11 35.46 -6.85 -8.99
C PHE A 11 34.29 -6.32 -9.81
N THR A 12 33.53 -7.21 -10.47
CA THR A 12 32.29 -6.84 -11.15
C THR A 12 31.25 -6.45 -10.11
N PHE A 13 31.03 -5.15 -9.93
CA PHE A 13 29.92 -4.63 -9.14
C PHE A 13 28.64 -4.78 -9.96
N THR A 14 27.90 -5.87 -9.76
CA THR A 14 26.55 -6.00 -10.28
C THR A 14 25.65 -5.03 -9.51
N LEU A 15 25.24 -3.94 -10.16
CA LEU A 15 24.13 -3.12 -9.65
C LEU A 15 22.86 -3.96 -9.71
N THR A 16 22.46 -4.52 -8.57
CA THR A 16 21.10 -4.99 -8.38
C THR A 16 20.22 -3.74 -8.32
N GLN A 17 19.59 -3.38 -9.45
CA GLN A 17 18.52 -2.39 -9.43
C GLN A 17 17.39 -2.97 -8.57
N GLY A 18 17.23 -2.44 -7.36
CA GLY A 18 16.02 -2.66 -6.57
C GLY A 18 14.83 -2.23 -7.42
N ALA A 19 13.75 -3.00 -7.38
CA ALA A 19 12.52 -2.66 -8.08
C ALA A 19 12.00 -1.30 -7.58
N GLN A 20 12.32 -0.22 -8.30
CA GLN A 20 11.71 1.07 -8.02
C GLN A 20 10.25 1.00 -8.44
N ALA A 21 9.34 1.26 -7.50
CA ALA A 21 7.94 1.43 -7.80
C ALA A 21 7.78 2.56 -8.82
N ASP A 22 7.25 2.24 -10.01
CA ASP A 22 6.95 3.22 -11.06
C ASP A 22 5.61 3.90 -10.72
N PRO A 23 5.61 5.21 -10.40
CA PRO A 23 4.39 5.93 -10.04
C PRO A 23 3.31 5.84 -11.13
N ALA A 24 3.69 5.80 -12.42
CA ALA A 24 2.73 5.69 -13.50
C ALA A 24 1.99 4.34 -13.49
N ASN A 25 2.71 3.25 -13.19
CA ASN A 25 2.11 1.92 -13.05
C ASN A 25 1.21 1.84 -11.81
N ASN A 26 1.61 2.47 -10.70
CA ASN A 26 0.79 2.52 -9.50
C ASN A 26 -0.54 3.25 -9.75
N TYR A 27 -0.51 4.39 -10.43
CA TYR A 27 -1.72 5.16 -10.74
C TYR A 27 -2.66 4.39 -11.66
N LYS A 28 -2.12 3.76 -12.70
CA LYS A 28 -2.89 2.88 -13.58
C LYS A 28 -3.53 1.72 -12.81
N LYS A 29 -2.79 1.12 -11.88
CA LYS A 29 -3.32 0.03 -11.05
C LYS A 29 -4.46 0.50 -10.14
N LEU A 30 -4.34 1.69 -9.55
CA LEU A 30 -5.41 2.31 -8.78
C LEU A 30 -6.65 2.57 -9.65
N GLU A 31 -6.48 3.11 -10.86
CA GLU A 31 -7.59 3.33 -11.81
C GLU A 31 -8.34 2.02 -12.11
N GLU A 32 -7.61 0.94 -12.40
CA GLU A 32 -8.18 -0.40 -12.64
C GLU A 32 -8.98 -0.92 -11.43
N LEU A 33 -8.44 -0.77 -10.21
CA LEU A 33 -9.09 -1.22 -8.98
C LEU A 33 -10.31 -0.37 -8.61
N ILE A 34 -10.25 0.94 -8.87
CA ILE A 34 -11.36 1.86 -8.68
C ILE A 34 -12.52 1.48 -9.61
N ALA A 35 -12.22 1.16 -10.87
CA ALA A 35 -13.20 0.76 -11.89
C ALA A 35 -13.64 -0.72 -11.81
N SER A 36 -13.01 -1.53 -10.95
CA SER A 36 -13.21 -2.98 -10.90
C SER A 36 -14.66 -3.40 -10.61
N ASP A 37 -15.14 -4.42 -11.33
CA ASP A 37 -16.43 -5.06 -11.09
C ASP A 37 -16.53 -5.77 -9.72
N ALA A 38 -15.39 -6.00 -9.06
CA ALA A 38 -15.37 -6.50 -7.68
C ALA A 38 -15.90 -5.49 -6.66
N ARG A 39 -16.03 -4.20 -7.04
CA ARG A 39 -16.64 -3.14 -6.22
C ARG A 39 -18.14 -3.04 -6.49
N PRO A 40 -19.01 -3.10 -5.45
CA PRO A 40 -20.45 -2.91 -5.62
C PRO A 40 -20.78 -1.57 -6.28
N ASP A 41 -21.79 -1.53 -7.14
CA ASP A 41 -22.22 -0.30 -7.84
C ASP A 41 -22.55 0.84 -6.89
N ALA A 42 -23.18 0.53 -5.75
CA ALA A 42 -23.46 1.51 -4.69
C ALA A 42 -22.21 2.19 -4.12
N GLN A 43 -21.05 1.52 -4.16
CA GLN A 43 -19.78 2.14 -3.78
C GLN A 43 -19.25 3.02 -4.90
N LYS A 44 -19.27 2.54 -6.15
CA LYS A 44 -18.80 3.27 -7.34
C LYS A 44 -19.57 4.59 -7.56
N LEU A 45 -20.87 4.62 -7.27
CA LEU A 45 -21.69 5.85 -7.30
C LEU A 45 -21.15 6.98 -6.41
N ARG A 46 -20.32 6.67 -5.41
CA ARG A 46 -19.74 7.64 -4.48
C ARG A 46 -18.37 8.15 -4.92
N ASP A 47 -17.78 7.59 -5.97
CA ASP A 47 -16.44 7.94 -6.45
C ASP A 47 -16.39 9.43 -6.86
N VAL A 48 -17.48 9.97 -7.40
CA VAL A 48 -17.60 11.40 -7.76
C VAL A 48 -17.49 12.35 -6.56
N PHE A 49 -17.83 11.90 -5.35
CA PHE A 49 -17.74 12.70 -4.13
C PHE A 49 -16.46 12.44 -3.34
N ARG A 50 -15.85 11.28 -3.56
CA ARG A 50 -14.67 10.81 -2.81
C ARG A 50 -13.36 11.01 -3.56
N HIS A 51 -13.42 11.17 -4.88
CA HIS A 51 -12.25 11.34 -5.75
C HIS A 51 -11.13 10.35 -5.39
N PRO A 52 -11.39 9.02 -5.47
CA PRO A 52 -10.49 8.01 -4.91
C PRO A 52 -9.09 8.09 -5.51
N LEU A 53 -9.00 8.25 -6.83
CA LEU A 53 -7.72 8.32 -7.51
C LEU A 53 -6.92 9.50 -7.00
N GLN A 54 -7.48 10.71 -7.05
CA GLN A 54 -6.83 11.93 -6.59
C GLN A 54 -6.43 11.86 -5.11
N THR A 55 -7.27 11.25 -4.28
CA THR A 55 -6.99 11.11 -2.85
C THR A 55 -5.82 10.15 -2.61
N LEU A 56 -5.85 8.97 -3.23
CA LEU A 56 -4.81 7.94 -3.02
C LEU A 56 -3.47 8.33 -3.67
N THR A 57 -3.50 9.06 -4.78
CA THR A 57 -2.27 9.62 -5.39
C THR A 57 -1.73 10.80 -4.60
N PHE A 58 -2.58 11.63 -4.00
CA PHE A 58 -2.12 12.71 -3.11
C PHE A 58 -1.36 12.17 -1.89
N PHE A 59 -1.81 11.07 -1.31
CA PHE A 59 -1.10 10.40 -0.22
C PHE A 59 0.12 9.58 -0.68
N ASP A 60 0.34 9.45 -2.00
CA ASP A 60 1.41 8.63 -2.59
C ASP A 60 1.42 7.20 -2.03
N VAL A 61 0.23 6.57 -1.96
CA VAL A 61 0.10 5.18 -1.50
C VAL A 61 0.81 4.27 -2.51
N LYS A 62 1.67 3.38 -2.01
CA LYS A 62 2.45 2.45 -2.83
C LYS A 62 2.14 0.99 -2.49
N PRO A 63 2.27 0.07 -3.47
CA PRO A 63 1.90 -1.33 -3.29
C PRO A 63 2.81 -2.08 -2.31
N ASP A 64 4.03 -1.60 -2.05
CA ASP A 64 5.02 -2.19 -1.16
C ASP A 64 4.96 -1.67 0.29
N MET A 65 3.96 -0.85 0.64
CA MET A 65 3.83 -0.28 1.97
C MET A 65 3.23 -1.24 2.99
N THR A 66 3.65 -1.11 4.25
CA THR A 66 2.86 -1.50 5.41
C THR A 66 1.84 -0.40 5.71
N LEU A 67 0.61 -0.60 5.21
CA LEU A 67 -0.49 0.35 5.29
C LEU A 67 -1.51 -0.08 6.35
N VAL A 68 -1.70 0.76 7.37
CA VAL A 68 -2.71 0.57 8.41
C VAL A 68 -3.93 1.44 8.11
N GLU A 69 -5.11 0.83 7.94
CA GLU A 69 -6.37 1.57 7.85
C GLU A 69 -7.15 1.48 9.17
N ILE A 70 -7.33 2.61 9.85
CA ILE A 70 -8.09 2.68 11.10
C ILE A 70 -9.57 2.85 10.80
N TRP A 71 -10.39 1.98 11.38
CA TRP A 71 -11.83 1.93 11.17
C TRP A 71 -12.20 1.97 9.69
N PRO A 72 -11.89 0.91 8.90
CA PRO A 72 -12.12 0.85 7.46
C PRO A 72 -13.60 0.94 7.04
N GLY A 73 -14.52 1.39 7.89
CA GLY A 73 -15.96 1.47 7.67
C GLY A 73 -16.68 0.13 7.82
N GLY A 74 -17.98 0.20 8.11
CA GLY A 74 -18.84 -0.96 8.41
C GLY A 74 -18.99 -1.95 7.25
N GLN A 75 -20.09 -1.86 6.48
CA GLN A 75 -20.55 -2.82 5.45
C GLN A 75 -19.60 -2.95 4.24
N GLY A 76 -18.37 -3.40 4.46
CA GLY A 76 -17.42 -3.75 3.41
C GLY A 76 -16.30 -2.75 3.20
N GLY A 77 -16.35 -1.57 3.79
CA GLY A 77 -15.29 -0.56 3.78
C GLY A 77 -14.93 0.00 2.41
N TRP A 78 -15.21 1.29 2.21
CA TRP A 78 -15.16 1.87 0.86
C TRP A 78 -13.73 1.96 0.31
N TYR A 79 -12.76 2.45 1.10
CA TYR A 79 -11.37 2.55 0.67
C TYR A 79 -10.66 1.19 0.74
N ARG A 80 -10.95 0.37 1.75
CA ARG A 80 -10.49 -1.02 1.82
C ARG A 80 -10.67 -1.78 0.51
N LYS A 81 -11.81 -1.63 -0.18
CA LYS A 81 -12.07 -2.33 -1.45
C LYS A 81 -11.11 -1.96 -2.59
N ILE A 82 -10.39 -0.85 -2.47
CA ILE A 82 -9.34 -0.42 -3.38
C ILE A 82 -7.96 -0.77 -2.78
N LEU A 83 -7.74 -0.46 -1.49
CA LEU A 83 -6.44 -0.60 -0.82
C LEU A 83 -6.02 -2.06 -0.59
N GLU A 84 -6.93 -2.91 -0.12
CA GLU A 84 -6.66 -4.31 0.18
C GLU A 84 -6.10 -5.09 -1.05
N PRO A 85 -6.67 -4.95 -2.27
CA PRO A 85 -6.07 -5.54 -3.47
C PRO A 85 -4.96 -4.71 -4.13
N PHE A 86 -4.72 -3.46 -3.68
CA PHE A 86 -3.66 -2.61 -4.22
C PHE A 86 -2.30 -2.92 -3.60
N ILE A 87 -2.28 -3.19 -2.29
CA ILE A 87 -1.07 -3.60 -1.59
C ILE A 87 -0.65 -5.00 -2.07
N ASP A 88 0.58 -5.11 -2.55
CA ASP A 88 1.18 -6.35 -3.04
C ASP A 88 1.56 -7.21 -1.84
N ALA A 89 0.90 -8.36 -1.66
CA ALA A 89 1.11 -9.23 -0.51
C ALA A 89 2.54 -9.79 -0.39
N ASP A 90 3.32 -9.78 -1.48
CA ASP A 90 4.71 -10.24 -1.48
C ASP A 90 5.69 -9.14 -0.99
N LYS A 91 5.25 -7.87 -0.96
CA LYS A 91 6.12 -6.70 -0.67
C LYS A 91 5.63 -5.78 0.43
N GLY A 92 4.32 -5.69 0.61
CA GLY A 92 3.65 -4.81 1.56
C GLY A 92 2.57 -5.54 2.35
N HIS A 93 1.99 -4.83 3.31
CA HIS A 93 0.99 -5.38 4.23
C HIS A 93 -0.15 -4.41 4.46
N TYR A 94 -1.37 -4.81 4.12
CA TYR A 94 -2.57 -4.06 4.44
C TYR A 94 -3.15 -4.55 5.79
N ILE A 95 -3.26 -3.64 6.77
CA ILE A 95 -3.69 -3.95 8.14
C ILE A 95 -4.97 -3.16 8.49
N PRO A 96 -6.16 -3.79 8.43
CA PRO A 96 -7.42 -3.14 8.79
C PRO A 96 -7.68 -3.19 10.30
N VAL A 97 -7.66 -2.04 10.98
CA VAL A 97 -7.95 -1.95 12.41
C VAL A 97 -9.43 -1.67 12.64
N ARG A 98 -10.16 -2.66 13.17
CA ARG A 98 -11.59 -2.55 13.49
C ARG A 98 -11.90 -2.57 14.99
N GLN A 99 -10.88 -2.74 15.82
CA GLN A 99 -11.06 -2.79 17.26
C GLN A 99 -11.04 -1.40 17.88
N LYS A 100 -11.75 -1.26 19.00
CA LYS A 100 -11.64 -0.08 19.86
C LYS A 100 -10.20 0.02 20.38
N SER A 101 -9.73 1.26 20.57
CA SER A 101 -8.44 1.49 21.22
C SER A 101 -8.42 0.84 22.60
N ALA A 102 -7.36 0.08 22.87
CA ALA A 102 -7.03 -0.52 24.16
C ALA A 102 -5.83 0.20 24.79
N PHE A 103 -5.60 1.46 24.44
CA PHE A 103 -4.46 2.24 24.92
C PHE A 103 -4.28 2.13 26.45
N PRO A 104 -3.05 1.88 26.95
CA PRO A 104 -1.77 1.93 26.22
C PRO A 104 -1.39 0.65 25.46
N ASP A 105 -2.20 -0.40 25.51
CA ASP A 105 -1.87 -1.67 24.86
C ASP A 105 -1.84 -1.52 23.33
N ARG A 106 -0.79 -2.07 22.71
CA ARG A 106 -0.57 -2.03 21.26
C ARG A 106 -1.48 -3.03 20.56
N HIS A 107 -1.91 -2.69 19.34
CA HIS A 107 -2.57 -3.64 18.46
C HIS A 107 -1.60 -4.77 18.08
N PRO A 108 -1.96 -6.05 18.27
CA PRO A 108 -1.04 -7.17 18.11
C PRO A 108 -0.46 -7.26 16.69
N ASP A 109 -1.28 -6.97 15.68
CA ASP A 109 -0.90 -7.14 14.27
C ASP A 109 -0.13 -5.96 13.64
N ILE A 110 -0.03 -4.81 14.30
CA ILE A 110 0.64 -3.62 13.73
C ILE A 110 2.10 -3.65 14.17
N PRO A 111 3.11 -3.81 13.31
CA PRO A 111 4.53 -3.82 13.68
C PRO A 111 4.97 -2.48 14.31
N TYR A 112 5.97 -2.50 15.20
CA TYR A 112 6.45 -1.27 15.86
C TYR A 112 7.60 -0.69 15.06
N GLY A 113 7.44 0.56 14.61
CA GLY A 113 8.46 1.25 13.82
C GLY A 113 8.45 0.92 12.32
N ASP A 114 7.73 -0.13 11.90
CA ASP A 114 7.73 -0.61 10.51
C ASP A 114 6.45 -0.26 9.73
N VAL A 115 5.65 0.70 10.21
CA VAL A 115 4.45 1.16 9.50
C VAL A 115 4.81 2.36 8.62
N ASP A 116 4.61 2.23 7.31
CA ASP A 116 4.86 3.31 6.36
C ASP A 116 3.74 4.36 6.37
N MET A 117 2.49 3.93 6.58
CA MET A 117 1.35 4.84 6.52
C MET A 117 0.18 4.38 7.38
N VAL A 118 -0.45 5.35 8.06
CA VAL A 118 -1.72 5.16 8.79
C VAL A 118 -2.78 6.06 8.18
N LEU A 119 -3.85 5.47 7.64
CA LEU A 119 -4.97 6.20 7.05
C LEU A 119 -6.23 6.05 7.91
N VAL A 120 -6.98 7.16 8.00
CA VAL A 120 -8.26 7.21 8.71
C VAL A 120 -9.31 7.84 7.80
N PHE A 121 -10.01 7.02 7.03
CA PHE A 121 -11.12 7.48 6.19
C PHE A 121 -12.44 7.30 6.93
N ARG A 122 -12.85 8.30 7.71
CA ARG A 122 -14.07 8.24 8.52
C ARG A 122 -15.27 7.75 7.71
N ALA A 123 -15.81 6.60 8.09
CA ALA A 123 -17.09 6.12 7.57
C ALA A 123 -18.25 6.85 8.25
N HIS A 124 -19.19 7.37 7.46
CA HIS A 124 -20.50 7.74 7.98
C HIS A 124 -21.31 6.43 8.13
N GLY A 125 -21.82 6.19 9.35
CA GLY A 125 -22.73 5.09 9.68
C GLY A 125 -22.11 4.04 10.61
N PHE A 126 -22.27 4.23 11.92
CA PHE A 126 -22.11 3.19 12.95
C PHE A 126 -23.40 2.36 13.12
N MET A 127 -24.25 2.26 12.09
CA MET A 127 -25.49 1.48 12.13
C MET A 127 -25.30 0.13 11.48
#